data_AF-A0AAU7NR01-F1
#
_entry.id   AF-A0AAU7NR01-F1
#
_cell.length_a   1.000
_cell.length_b   1.000
_cell.length_c   1.000
_cell.angle_alpha   90.00
_cell.angle_beta   90.00
_cell.angle_gamma   90.00
#
_symmetry.space_group_name_H-M   'P 1'
#
loop_
_entity.id
_entity.type
_entity.pdbx_description
1 polymer ?
#
loop_
_entity_poly.entity_id
_entity_poly.type
_entity_poly.pdbx_seq_one_letter_code
_entity_poly.pdbx_strand_id
1 'polypeptide(L)'
;MTLSEFHWLMIDAGFHTEKELADFFEVTERTVRNWQKHRLPKPVRACLELMSGKLDCLGKPWRGFRLTPEAIESPNGDFIYAHEVRAIAYVYLAADIDRARLCTMLKYTTPIRRRNRCRKAEKPALTVVTDTAHPCKHKTRN
;
A
#
# COMPACT_ATOMS: atom_id res chain seq x y z
N MET A 1 22.65 -3.97 2.29
CA MET A 1 21.88 -5.12 2.77
C MET A 1 22.76 -5.78 3.80
N THR A 2 22.34 -5.80 5.06
CA THR A 2 23.14 -6.41 6.13
C THR A 2 23.07 -7.93 6.04
N LEU A 3 24.03 -8.62 6.66
CA LEU A 3 24.04 -10.08 6.73
C LEU A 3 22.73 -10.62 7.35
N SER A 4 22.21 -9.90 8.35
CA SER A 4 20.93 -10.19 8.99
C SER A 4 19.73 -10.06 8.04
N GLU A 5 19.68 -9.04 7.19
CA GLU A 5 18.58 -8.84 6.23
C GLU A 5 18.50 -9.98 5.21
N PHE A 6 19.64 -10.50 4.75
CA PHE A 6 19.66 -11.62 3.80
C PHE A 6 19.17 -12.91 4.43
N HIS A 7 19.63 -13.18 5.66
CA HIS A 7 19.20 -14.36 6.40
C HIS A 7 17.68 -14.38 6.61
N TRP A 8 17.10 -13.26 7.02
CA TRP A 8 15.64 -13.16 7.18
C TRP A 8 14.88 -13.25 5.86
N LEU A 9 15.39 -12.65 4.78
CA LEU A 9 14.76 -12.76 3.46
C LEU A 9 14.75 -14.22 2.96
N MET A 10 15.82 -14.96 3.21
CA MET A 10 15.93 -16.38 2.87
C MET A 10 14.91 -17.22 3.65
N ILE A 11 14.81 -17.01 4.96
CA ILE A 11 13.84 -17.69 5.83
C ILE A 11 12.40 -17.34 5.43
N ASP A 12 12.09 -16.06 5.21
CA ASP A 12 10.77 -15.60 4.78
C ASP A 12 10.37 -16.25 3.45
N ALA A 13 11.33 -16.52 2.57
CA ALA A 13 11.12 -17.21 1.30
C ALA A 13 11.02 -18.75 1.43
N GLY A 14 11.16 -19.30 2.64
CA GLY A 14 11.02 -20.72 2.93
C GLY A 14 12.33 -21.53 2.89
N PHE A 15 13.48 -20.88 2.74
CA PHE A 15 14.78 -21.54 2.73
C PHE A 15 15.44 -21.47 4.11
N HIS A 16 15.86 -22.62 4.64
CA HIS A 16 16.46 -22.71 5.97
C HIS A 16 17.99 -22.81 5.89
N THR A 17 18.51 -23.32 4.78
CA THR A 17 19.95 -23.53 4.57
C THR A 17 20.46 -22.90 3.27
N GLU A 18 21.74 -22.52 3.27
CA GLU A 18 22.42 -22.03 2.06
C GLU A 18 22.44 -23.07 0.94
N LYS A 19 22.45 -24.36 1.32
CA LYS A 19 22.43 -25.49 0.40
C LYS A 19 21.11 -25.58 -0.36
N GLU A 20 19.97 -25.52 0.33
CA GLU A 20 18.65 -25.49 -0.33
C GLU A 20 18.54 -24.35 -1.33
N LEU A 21 19.06 -23.17 -0.95
CA LEU A 21 19.05 -22.00 -1.82
C LEU A 21 19.98 -22.17 -3.03
N ALA A 22 21.14 -22.79 -2.82
CA ALA A 22 22.10 -23.09 -3.88
C ALA A 22 21.50 -24.08 -4.89
N ASP A 23 20.85 -25.14 -4.39
CA ASP A 23 20.16 -26.14 -5.19
C ASP A 23 19.00 -25.52 -5.99
N PHE A 24 18.20 -24.65 -5.38
CA PHE A 24 17.07 -23.98 -6.04
C PHE A 24 17.49 -23.05 -7.19
N PHE A 25 18.59 -22.31 -7.01
CA PHE A 25 19.11 -21.41 -8.04
C PHE A 25 20.11 -22.09 -8.99
N GLU A 26 20.37 -23.39 -8.83
CA GLU A 26 21.36 -24.16 -9.60
C GLU A 26 22.77 -23.51 -9.56
N VAL A 27 23.18 -23.05 -8.38
CA VAL A 27 24.49 -22.43 -8.13
C VAL A 27 25.25 -23.17 -7.04
N THR A 28 26.53 -22.83 -6.85
CA THR A 28 27.32 -23.38 -5.74
C THR A 28 27.00 -22.68 -4.41
N GLU A 29 27.13 -23.38 -3.28
CA GLU A 29 27.07 -22.77 -1.94
C GLU A 29 28.05 -21.60 -1.78
N ARG A 30 29.21 -21.68 -2.44
CA ARG A 30 30.20 -20.59 -2.47
C ARG A 30 29.61 -19.32 -3.09
N THR A 31 28.80 -19.45 -4.13
CA THR A 31 28.09 -18.33 -4.77
C THR A 31 27.07 -17.72 -3.81
N VAL A 32 26.33 -18.53 -3.07
CA VAL A 32 25.36 -18.06 -2.05
C VAL A 32 26.06 -17.31 -0.92
N ARG A 33 27.15 -17.85 -0.37
CA ARG A 33 27.98 -17.15 0.62
C ARG A 33 28.56 -15.84 0.09
N ASN A 34 28.88 -15.79 -1.21
CA ASN A 34 29.33 -14.56 -1.86
C ASN A 34 28.23 -13.50 -1.88
N TRP A 35 26.97 -13.89 -2.08
CA TRP A 35 25.83 -12.97 -2.05
C TRP A 35 25.58 -12.36 -0.66
N GLN A 36 25.86 -13.09 0.41
CA GLN A 36 25.76 -12.58 1.78
C GLN A 36 26.80 -11.50 2.09
N LYS A 37 28.03 -11.70 1.60
CA LYS A 37 29.16 -10.78 1.84
C LYS A 37 29.12 -9.57 0.92
N HIS A 38 28.62 -9.75 -0.29
CA HIS A 38 28.60 -8.73 -1.32
C HIS A 38 27.15 -8.35 -1.67
N ARG A 39 26.93 -7.93 -2.91
CA ARG A 39 25.63 -7.50 -3.39
C ARG A 39 24.88 -8.68 -4.01
N LEU A 40 23.71 -8.97 -3.45
CA LEU A 40 22.76 -9.91 -4.05
C LEU A 40 22.36 -9.46 -5.47
N PRO A 41 22.40 -10.33 -6.49
CA PRO A 41 21.88 -10.02 -7.82
C PRO A 41 20.41 -9.60 -7.74
N LYS A 42 20.04 -8.58 -8.53
CA LYS A 42 18.67 -8.05 -8.54
C LYS A 42 17.60 -9.12 -8.84
N PRO A 43 17.80 -10.06 -9.79
CA PRO A 43 16.82 -11.09 -10.07
C PRO A 43 16.62 -12.06 -8.90
N VAL A 44 17.71 -12.47 -8.25
CA VAL A 44 17.67 -13.34 -7.06
C VAL A 44 16.92 -12.66 -5.92
N ARG A 45 17.20 -11.37 -5.68
CA ARG A 45 16.46 -10.58 -4.70
C ARG A 45 14.96 -10.55 -5.00
N ALA A 46 14.59 -10.19 -6.24
CA ALA A 46 13.20 -10.09 -6.64
C ALA A 46 12.47 -11.44 -6.50
N CYS A 47 13.13 -12.55 -6.84
CA CYS A 47 12.59 -13.89 -6.66
C CYS A 47 12.33 -14.20 -5.18
N LEU A 48 13.30 -13.96 -4.29
CA LEU A 48 13.13 -14.15 -2.85
C LEU A 48 12.07 -13.23 -2.24
N GLU A 49 11.99 -11.98 -2.69
CA GLU A 49 10.93 -11.05 -2.29
C GLU A 49 9.56 -11.57 -2.70
N LEU A 50 9.40 -12.08 -3.93
CA LEU A 50 8.14 -12.69 -4.39
C LEU A 50 7.77 -13.95 -3.60
N MET A 51 8.75 -14.83 -3.33
CA MET A 51 8.52 -16.05 -2.55
C MET A 51 8.15 -15.75 -1.10
N SER A 52 8.69 -14.69 -0.52
CA SER A 52 8.28 -14.17 0.79
C SER A 52 6.94 -13.42 0.77
N GLY A 53 6.26 -13.37 -0.38
CA GLY A 53 4.99 -12.69 -0.57
C GLY A 53 5.11 -11.17 -0.68
N LYS A 54 6.30 -10.59 -0.81
CA LYS A 54 6.48 -9.13 -0.98
C LYS A 54 6.40 -8.77 -2.46
N LEU A 55 5.57 -7.79 -2.80
CA LEU A 55 5.40 -7.34 -4.19
C LEU A 55 6.21 -6.08 -4.54
N ASP A 56 7.03 -5.60 -3.60
CA ASP A 56 7.84 -4.36 -3.75
C ASP A 56 8.76 -4.38 -4.98
N CYS A 57 9.26 -5.57 -5.37
CA CYS A 57 10.15 -5.74 -6.53
C CYS A 57 9.48 -5.39 -7.87
N LEU A 58 8.15 -5.42 -7.95
CA LEU A 58 7.38 -5.14 -9.17
C LEU A 58 7.25 -3.64 -9.47
N GLY A 59 7.68 -2.78 -8.54
CA GLY A 59 7.76 -1.33 -8.74
C GLY A 59 6.89 -0.53 -7.77
N LYS A 60 6.91 0.80 -7.93
CA LYS A 60 6.26 1.75 -7.01
C LYS A 60 4.77 1.46 -6.72
N PRO A 61 3.93 1.05 -7.69
CA PRO A 61 2.51 0.78 -7.43
C PRO A 61 2.27 -0.41 -6.50
N TRP A 62 3.20 -1.36 -6.45
CA TRP A 62 3.10 -2.59 -5.68
C TRP A 62 3.72 -2.49 -4.29
N ARG A 63 4.20 -1.30 -3.92
CA ARG A 63 4.88 -1.11 -2.65
C ARG A 63 3.94 -1.32 -1.47
N GLY A 64 4.34 -2.19 -0.55
CA GLY A 64 3.58 -2.52 0.65
C GLY A 64 2.42 -3.49 0.41
N PHE A 65 2.21 -3.95 -0.83
CA PHE A 65 1.31 -5.07 -1.08
C PHE A 65 1.98 -6.39 -0.69
N ARG A 66 1.19 -7.31 -0.14
CA ARG A 66 1.62 -8.64 0.25
C ARG A 66 0.76 -9.71 -0.41
N LEU A 67 1.39 -10.80 -0.81
CA LEU A 67 0.73 -12.00 -1.31
C LEU A 67 0.57 -12.97 -0.14
N THR A 68 -0.66 -13.35 0.16
CA THR A 68 -1.00 -14.44 1.07
C THR A 68 -1.47 -15.64 0.25
N PRO A 69 -1.60 -16.84 0.85
CA PRO A 69 -2.11 -18.02 0.12
C PRO A 69 -3.51 -17.82 -0.48
N GLU A 70 -4.31 -16.92 0.10
CA GLU A 70 -5.72 -16.74 -0.27
C GLU A 70 -6.00 -15.43 -1.02
N ALA A 71 -5.18 -14.39 -0.79
CA ALA A 71 -5.48 -13.04 -1.23
C ALA A 71 -4.22 -12.19 -1.49
N ILE A 72 -4.42 -11.06 -2.14
CA ILE A 72 -3.45 -9.96 -2.14
C ILE A 72 -3.88 -8.96 -1.07
N GLU A 73 -3.03 -8.76 -0.07
CA GLU A 73 -3.22 -7.76 0.98
C GLU A 73 -2.65 -6.41 0.52
N SER A 74 -3.45 -5.36 0.65
CA SER A 74 -3.04 -3.99 0.41
C SER A 74 -2.32 -3.41 1.63
N PRO A 75 -1.49 -2.37 1.46
CA PRO A 75 -0.84 -1.69 2.59
C PRO A 75 -1.83 -1.01 3.55
N ASN A 76 -3.11 -0.87 3.18
CA ASN A 76 -4.15 -0.30 4.04
C ASN A 76 -4.89 -1.37 4.86
N GLY A 77 -4.59 -2.66 4.67
CA GLY A 77 -5.27 -3.78 5.33
C GLY A 77 -6.49 -4.33 4.57
N ASP A 78 -6.77 -3.82 3.36
CA ASP A 78 -7.78 -4.42 2.48
C ASP A 78 -7.24 -5.70 1.82
N PHE A 79 -8.11 -6.69 1.60
CA PHE A 79 -7.76 -7.95 0.94
C PHE A 79 -8.46 -8.05 -0.41
N ILE A 80 -7.75 -8.55 -1.41
CA ILE A 80 -8.27 -8.81 -2.75
C ILE A 80 -8.24 -10.31 -2.99
N TYR A 81 -9.41 -10.94 -3.03
CA TYR A 81 -9.55 -12.38 -3.27
C TYR A 81 -9.68 -12.70 -4.76
N ALA A 82 -9.28 -13.92 -5.15
CA ALA A 82 -9.33 -14.35 -6.55
C ALA A 82 -10.74 -14.24 -7.19
N HIS A 83 -11.81 -14.43 -6.40
CA HIS A 83 -13.17 -14.33 -6.91
C HIS A 83 -13.62 -12.87 -7.13
N GLU A 84 -13.13 -11.92 -6.35
CA GLU A 84 -13.40 -10.50 -6.53
C GLU A 84 -12.75 -9.97 -7.81
N VAL A 85 -11.54 -10.43 -8.11
CA VAL A 85 -10.85 -10.12 -9.37
C VAL A 85 -11.67 -10.61 -10.58
N ARG A 86 -12.28 -11.80 -10.48
CA ARG A 86 -13.20 -12.31 -11.52
C ARG A 86 -14.45 -11.43 -11.64
N ALA A 87 -15.02 -10.99 -10.53
CA ALA A 87 -16.20 -10.12 -10.51
C ALA A 87 -15.95 -8.76 -11.19
N ILE A 88 -14.75 -8.17 -11.04
CA ILE A 88 -14.40 -6.89 -11.66
C ILE A 88 -14.57 -6.92 -13.19
N ALA A 89 -14.23 -8.03 -13.84
CA ALA A 89 -14.39 -8.15 -15.29
C ALA A 89 -15.87 -8.06 -15.70
N TYR A 90 -16.77 -8.69 -14.94
CA TYR A 90 -18.21 -8.61 -15.17
C TYR A 90 -18.77 -7.21 -14.90
N VAL A 91 -18.25 -6.50 -13.89
CA VAL A 91 -18.64 -5.11 -13.63
C VAL A 91 -18.29 -4.20 -14.80
N TYR A 92 -17.07 -4.33 -15.35
CA TYR A 92 -16.68 -3.55 -16.52
C TYR A 92 -17.55 -3.86 -17.73
N LEU A 93 -17.88 -5.13 -17.97
CA LEU A 93 -18.77 -5.50 -19.07
C LEU A 93 -20.19 -4.94 -18.88
N ALA A 94 -20.77 -5.09 -17.69
CA ALA A 94 -22.11 -4.60 -17.38
C ALA A 94 -22.20 -3.06 -17.44
N ALA A 95 -21.12 -2.35 -17.13
CA ALA A 95 -21.02 -0.90 -17.17
C ALA A 95 -20.52 -0.35 -18.52
N ASP A 96 -20.30 -1.21 -19.52
CA ASP A 96 -19.72 -0.85 -20.83
C ASP A 96 -18.39 -0.06 -20.72
N ILE A 97 -17.56 -0.43 -19.73
CA ILE A 97 -16.26 0.18 -19.47
C ILE A 97 -15.18 -0.58 -20.23
N ASP A 98 -14.55 0.07 -21.20
CA ASP A 98 -13.32 -0.44 -21.82
C ASP A 98 -12.15 -0.37 -20.81
N ARG A 99 -11.81 -1.53 -20.25
CA ARG A 99 -10.69 -1.69 -19.31
C ARG A 99 -9.36 -1.21 -19.90
N ALA A 100 -9.08 -1.49 -21.17
CA ALA A 100 -7.80 -1.11 -21.76
C ALA A 100 -7.67 0.41 -21.82
N ARG A 101 -8.74 1.10 -22.24
CA ARG A 101 -8.84 2.55 -22.21
C ARG A 101 -8.72 3.11 -20.79
N LEU A 102 -9.44 2.54 -19.82
CA LEU A 102 -9.41 2.99 -18.42
C LEU A 102 -8.02 2.83 -17.79
N CYS A 103 -7.39 1.67 -17.95
CA CYS A 103 -6.03 1.42 -17.44
C CYS A 103 -5.00 2.34 -18.10
N THR A 104 -5.16 2.64 -19.39
CA THR A 104 -4.33 3.60 -20.11
C THR A 104 -4.52 5.00 -19.52
N MET A 105 -5.76 5.46 -19.36
CA MET A 105 -6.07 6.75 -18.74
C MET A 105 -5.50 6.87 -17.32
N LEU A 106 -5.66 5.84 -16.49
CA LEU A 106 -5.18 5.80 -15.10
C LEU A 106 -3.64 5.82 -15.01
N LYS A 107 -2.94 5.18 -15.94
CA LYS A 107 -1.46 5.24 -16.00
C LYS A 107 -0.95 6.65 -16.31
N TYR A 108 -1.69 7.44 -17.08
CA TYR A 108 -1.30 8.81 -17.47
C TYR A 108 -1.90 9.90 -16.57
N THR A 109 -2.88 9.58 -15.72
CA THR A 109 -3.36 10.50 -14.68
C THR A 109 -2.36 10.46 -13.53
N THR A 110 -1.51 11.49 -13.45
CA THR A 110 -0.67 11.77 -12.27
C THR A 110 -1.47 11.62 -10.97
N PRO A 111 -0.87 11.13 -9.87
CA PRO A 111 -1.58 10.94 -8.61
C PRO A 111 -2.26 12.26 -8.23
N ILE A 112 -3.54 12.18 -7.87
CA ILE A 112 -4.29 13.29 -7.28
C ILE A 112 -3.37 13.88 -6.21
N ARG A 113 -2.77 15.04 -6.48
CA ARG A 113 -2.00 15.78 -5.49
C ARG A 113 -2.99 15.95 -4.35
N ARG A 114 -2.80 15.22 -3.24
CA ARG A 114 -3.44 15.55 -1.96
C ARG A 114 -3.03 16.99 -1.71
N ARG A 115 -3.88 17.93 -2.10
CA ARG A 115 -3.75 19.33 -1.69
C ARG A 115 -3.79 19.21 -0.18
N ASN A 116 -2.66 19.46 0.45
CA ASN A 116 -2.56 19.72 1.86
C ASN A 116 -3.51 20.88 2.17
N ARG A 117 -4.79 20.58 2.39
CA ARG A 117 -5.62 21.37 3.29
C ARG A 117 -5.18 20.98 4.69
N CYS A 118 -3.98 21.44 5.06
CA CYS A 118 -3.84 22.00 6.39
C CYS A 118 -4.88 23.12 6.44
N ARG A 119 -6.11 22.77 6.86
CA ARG A 119 -6.97 23.76 7.50
C ARG A 119 -6.13 24.26 8.66
N LYS A 120 -5.55 25.46 8.52
CA LYS A 120 -5.15 26.24 9.69
C LYS A 120 -6.33 26.15 10.64
N ALA A 121 -6.10 25.65 11.84
CA ALA A 121 -7.07 25.72 12.91
C ALA A 121 -7.37 27.22 13.12
N GLU A 122 -8.44 27.71 12.51
CA GLU A 122 -9.09 28.91 13.00
C GLU A 122 -9.63 28.52 14.37
N LYS A 123 -8.94 29.01 15.41
CA LYS A 123 -9.43 28.99 16.78
C LYS A 123 -10.85 29.55 16.77
N PRO A 124 -11.88 28.84 17.28
CA PRO A 124 -13.16 29.48 17.50
C PRO A 124 -12.96 30.50 18.62
N ALA A 125 -13.04 31.79 18.27
CA ALA A 125 -13.17 32.85 19.24
C ALA A 125 -14.56 32.69 19.89
N LEU A 126 -14.58 32.16 21.11
CA LEU A 126 -15.75 32.11 21.97
C LEU A 126 -16.18 33.56 22.24
N THR A 127 -17.15 34.06 21.48
CA THR A 127 -17.83 35.32 21.79
C THR A 127 -18.94 34.99 22.76
N VAL A 128 -18.67 35.25 24.05
CA VAL A 128 -19.68 35.26 25.10
C VAL A 128 -20.63 36.41 24.76
N VAL A 129 -21.82 36.07 24.27
CA VAL A 129 -22.92 37.02 24.12
C VAL A 129 -23.43 37.32 25.53
N THR A 130 -23.03 38.46 26.09
CA THR A 130 -23.71 39.03 27.25
C THR A 130 -24.97 39.71 26.78
N ASP A 131 -26.10 38.99 26.87
CA ASP A 131 -27.44 39.57 26.72
C ASP A 131 -27.67 40.59 27.85
N THR A 132 -27.59 41.86 27.50
CA THR A 132 -28.00 42.96 28.36
C THR A 132 -29.49 43.20 28.16
N ALA A 133 -30.29 42.70 29.11
CA ALA A 133 -31.71 42.95 29.17
C ALA A 133 -31.99 44.47 29.21
N HIS A 134 -32.81 44.97 28.29
CA HIS A 134 -33.44 46.29 28.36
C HIS A 134 -34.91 46.16 28.78
N PRO A 135 -35.38 46.95 29.76
CA PRO A 135 -36.71 46.78 30.34
C PRO A 135 -37.81 47.35 29.44
N CYS A 136 -38.83 46.52 29.17
CA CYS A 136 -40.07 46.90 28.52
C CYS A 136 -40.85 47.91 29.37
N LYS A 137 -41.14 49.08 28.80
CA LYS A 137 -42.05 50.08 29.38
C LYS A 137 -43.50 49.66 29.12
N HIS A 138 -44.25 49.43 30.19
CA HIS A 138 -45.71 49.30 30.16
C HIS A 138 -46.36 50.59 29.67
N LYS A 139 -47.30 50.47 28.73
CA LYS A 139 -48.22 51.55 28.36
C LYS A 139 -49.66 51.02 28.46
N THR A 140 -50.37 51.52 29.46
CA THR A 140 -51.80 51.32 29.73
C THR A 140 -52.67 52.18 28.81
N ARG A 141 -53.82 51.63 28.38
CA ARG A 141 -55.05 52.28 27.87
C ARG A 141 -56.01 51.13 27.49
N ASN A 142 -57.28 51.06 27.83
CA ASN A 142 -58.24 51.91 28.54
C ASN A 142 -59.26 50.95 29.19
#